data_AF-A0A9P4HVG5-F1
#
_entry.id   AF-A0A9P4HVG5-F1
#
_cell.length_a   1.000
_cell.length_b   1.000
_cell.length_c   1.000
_cell.angle_alpha   90.00
_cell.angle_beta   90.00
_cell.angle_gamma   90.00
#
_symmetry.space_group_name_H-M   'P 1'
#
loop_
_entity.id
_entity.type
_entity.pdbx_description
1 polymer ?
#
loop_
_entity_poly.entity_id
_entity_poly.type
_entity_poly.pdbx_seq_one_letter_code
_entity_poly.pdbx_strand_id
1 'polypeptide(L)'
;MFTTAAQLLDLTDKKLMVALRDGRKLIGVLRSWDQFANLVLQDTVERIFVKNLFADINRGVFLVRGENVTLLGEIDLDKDDYIPEPYQPAPIEQVFALQKQEEAERRKKDKRRAQKLQAYGFEGEHAGEAIL
;
A
#
# COMPACT_ATOMS: atom_id res chain seq x y z
N MET A 1 -7.28 21.94 -15.63
CA MET A 1 -8.45 21.04 -15.72
C MET A 1 -8.47 20.19 -14.45
N PHE A 2 -9.58 20.13 -13.71
CA PHE A 2 -9.66 19.41 -12.43
C PHE A 2 -10.46 18.12 -12.60
N THR A 3 -9.85 17.09 -13.19
CA THR A 3 -10.45 15.76 -13.31
C THR A 3 -9.41 14.70 -12.93
N THR A 4 -9.85 13.56 -12.38
CA THR A 4 -8.97 12.42 -12.08
C THR A 4 -8.18 11.98 -13.30
N ALA A 5 -8.83 11.98 -14.47
CA ALA A 5 -8.21 11.65 -15.73
C ALA A 5 -7.08 12.64 -16.11
N ALA A 6 -7.28 13.94 -15.91
CA ALA A 6 -6.22 14.92 -16.18
C ALA A 6 -4.99 14.70 -15.28
N GLN A 7 -5.20 14.33 -14.02
CA GLN A 7 -4.09 14.06 -13.09
C GLN A 7 -3.33 12.77 -13.45
N LEU A 8 -4.05 11.70 -13.82
CA LEU A 8 -3.42 10.44 -14.21
C LEU A 8 -2.70 10.54 -15.56
N LEU A 9 -3.18 11.39 -16.46
CA LEU A 9 -2.52 11.64 -17.75
C LEU A 9 -1.07 12.11 -17.55
N ASP A 10 -0.87 13.07 -16.65
CA ASP A 10 0.45 13.63 -16.31
C ASP A 10 1.37 12.63 -15.60
N LEU A 11 0.82 11.51 -15.13
CA LEU A 11 1.54 10.42 -14.47
C LEU A 11 1.84 9.23 -15.39
N THR A 12 1.38 9.27 -16.65
CA THR A 12 1.62 8.22 -17.63
C THR A 12 3.11 8.09 -17.92
N ASP A 13 3.60 6.85 -18.01
CA ASP A 13 5.01 6.48 -18.20
C ASP A 13 5.96 6.94 -17.08
N LYS A 14 5.42 7.36 -15.93
CA LYS A 14 6.20 7.69 -14.74
C LYS A 14 6.24 6.55 -13.75
N LYS A 15 7.30 6.53 -12.93
CA LYS A 15 7.44 5.60 -11.81
C LYS A 15 6.59 6.10 -10.64
N LEU A 16 5.67 5.27 -10.16
CA LEU A 16 4.72 5.61 -9.10
C LEU A 16 4.86 4.66 -7.93
N MET A 17 4.56 5.16 -6.72
CA MET A 17 4.18 4.35 -5.57
C MET A 17 2.66 4.36 -5.46
N VAL A 18 2.05 3.17 -5.38
CA VAL A 18 0.60 2.96 -5.21
C VAL A 18 0.36 2.23 -3.89
N ALA A 19 -0.41 2.85 -3.00
CA ALA A 19 -0.85 2.23 -1.76
C ALA A 19 -2.24 1.63 -1.92
N LEU A 20 -2.39 0.35 -1.58
CA LEU A 20 -3.63 -0.39 -1.67
C LEU A 20 -4.39 -0.40 -0.33
N ARG A 21 -5.70 -0.65 -0.39
CA ARG A 21 -6.60 -0.72 0.78
C ARG A 21 -6.20 -1.82 1.77
N ASP A 22 -5.63 -2.92 1.28
CA ASP A 22 -5.09 -4.01 2.12
C ASP A 22 -3.75 -3.66 2.78
N GLY A 23 -3.24 -2.45 2.55
CA GLY A 23 -2.00 -1.95 3.12
C GLY A 23 -0.76 -2.34 2.32
N ARG A 24 -0.88 -2.97 1.15
CA ARG A 24 0.28 -3.24 0.27
C ARG A 24 0.76 -1.98 -0.42
N LYS A 25 2.05 -1.93 -0.74
CA LYS A 25 2.70 -0.81 -1.45
C LYS A 25 3.34 -1.36 -2.71
N LEU A 26 2.84 -0.91 -3.85
CA LEU A 26 3.37 -1.28 -5.16
C LEU A 26 4.18 -0.11 -5.71
N ILE A 27 5.33 -0.40 -6.29
CA ILE A 27 6.19 0.56 -6.96
C ILE A 27 6.34 0.07 -8.39
N GLY A 28 6.03 0.87 -9.40
CA GLY A 28 6.12 0.45 -10.80
C GLY A 28 5.89 1.61 -11.75
N VAL A 29 6.03 1.35 -13.06
CA VAL A 29 5.82 2.35 -14.10
C VAL A 29 4.37 2.28 -14.58
N LEU A 30 3.65 3.40 -14.53
CA LEU A 30 2.26 3.45 -15.01
C LEU A 30 2.22 3.42 -16.54
N ARG A 31 1.61 2.38 -17.12
CA ARG A 31 1.49 2.23 -18.58
C ARG A 31 0.12 2.56 -19.14
N SER A 32 -0.92 2.27 -18.37
CA SER A 32 -2.29 2.53 -18.79
C SER A 32 -3.18 2.73 -17.58
N TRP A 33 -4.22 3.54 -17.77
CA TRP A 33 -5.21 3.84 -16.75
C TRP A 33 -6.55 4.20 -17.40
N ASP A 34 -7.62 4.17 -16.61
CA ASP A 34 -8.95 4.64 -17.00
C ASP A 34 -9.55 5.64 -16.01
N GLN A 35 -10.72 6.20 -16.32
CA GLN A 35 -11.38 7.20 -15.45
C GLN A 35 -11.79 6.67 -14.07
N PHE A 36 -11.78 5.34 -13.87
CA PHE A 36 -12.07 4.70 -12.59
C PHE A 36 -10.79 4.40 -11.79
N ALA A 37 -9.62 4.85 -12.29
CA ALA A 37 -8.31 4.59 -11.72
C ALA A 37 -7.94 3.09 -11.68
N ASN A 38 -8.45 2.28 -12.63
CA ASN A 38 -7.83 0.98 -12.89
C ASN A 38 -6.44 1.23 -13.49
N LEU A 39 -5.39 0.60 -12.96
CA LEU A 39 -4.00 0.89 -13.31
C LEU A 39 -3.31 -0.35 -13.87
N VAL A 40 -2.57 -0.18 -14.95
CA VAL A 40 -1.61 -1.17 -15.44
C VAL A 40 -0.21 -0.67 -15.11
N LEU A 41 0.47 -1.37 -14.21
CA LEU A 41 1.85 -1.11 -13.83
C LEU A 41 2.78 -2.11 -14.50
N GLN A 42 3.91 -1.63 -15.00
CA GLN A 42 5.02 -2.46 -15.49
C GLN A 42 6.19 -2.41 -14.49
N ASP A 43 7.02 -3.45 -14.49
CA ASP A 43 8.22 -3.57 -13.64
C ASP A 43 7.87 -3.34 -12.16
N THR A 44 6.72 -3.88 -11.77
CA THR A 44 6.12 -3.66 -10.47
C THR A 44 6.89 -4.45 -9.41
N VAL A 45 7.23 -3.77 -8.34
CA VAL A 45 7.80 -4.30 -7.11
C VAL A 45 6.82 -4.04 -5.98
N GLU A 46 6.52 -5.07 -5.21
CA GLU A 46 5.80 -4.91 -3.95
C GLU A 46 6.81 -4.71 -2.82
N ARG A 47 6.77 -3.56 -2.17
CA ARG A 47 7.66 -3.22 -1.05
C ARG A 47 6.94 -3.40 0.28
N ILE A 48 7.48 -4.29 1.10
CA ILE A 48 6.97 -4.58 2.45
C ILE A 48 7.83 -3.82 3.45
N PHE A 49 7.18 -3.09 4.36
CA PHE A 49 7.85 -2.37 5.45
C PHE A 49 7.43 -2.97 6.79
N VAL A 50 8.41 -3.24 7.65
CA VAL A 50 8.19 -3.70 9.03
C VAL A 50 9.23 -3.10 9.94
N LYS A 51 8.80 -2.33 10.95
CA LYS A 51 9.70 -1.56 11.83
C LYS A 51 10.64 -0.68 10.99
N ASN A 52 11.94 -0.94 11.06
CA ASN A 52 12.99 -0.23 10.34
C ASN A 52 13.54 -1.05 9.16
N LEU A 53 12.86 -2.12 8.77
CA LEU A 53 13.30 -3.02 7.69
C LEU A 53 12.32 -2.98 6.52
N PHE A 54 12.84 -3.20 5.32
CA PHE A 54 12.01 -3.40 4.13
C PHE A 54 12.54 -4.50 3.22
N ALA A 55 11.66 -5.06 2.41
CA ALA A 55 12.00 -6.04 1.38
C ALA A 55 11.12 -5.84 0.14
N ASP A 56 11.69 -6.17 -1.02
CA ASP A 56 11.09 -5.99 -2.34
C ASP A 56 10.75 -7.33 -2.99
N ILE A 57 9.55 -7.45 -3.52
CA ILE A 57 9.06 -8.64 -4.23
C ILE A 57 8.73 -8.26 -5.67
N ASN A 58 9.42 -8.85 -6.63
CA ASN A 58 9.14 -8.62 -8.06
C ASN A 58 7.76 -9.21 -8.43
N ARG A 59 6.91 -8.37 -9.02
CA ARG A 59 5.57 -8.72 -9.53
C ARG A 59 5.46 -8.58 -11.05
N GLY A 60 6.34 -7.83 -11.70
CA GLY A 60 6.35 -7.66 -13.15
C GLY A 60 5.18 -6.79 -13.62
N VAL A 61 4.36 -7.28 -14.55
CA VAL A 61 3.15 -6.55 -14.98
C VAL A 61 2.02 -6.80 -13.99
N PHE A 62 1.43 -5.73 -13.47
CA PHE A 62 0.40 -5.80 -12.44
C PHE A 62 -0.81 -4.94 -12.80
N LEU A 63 -2.00 -5.55 -12.79
CA LEU A 63 -3.28 -4.86 -12.98
C LEU A 63 -3.91 -4.58 -11.62
N VAL A 64 -4.09 -3.31 -11.29
CA VAL A 64 -4.75 -2.86 -10.05
C VAL A 64 -6.13 -2.37 -10.39
N ARG A 65 -7.13 -2.84 -9.64
CA ARG A 65 -8.50 -2.36 -9.75
C ARG A 65 -8.70 -1.09 -8.92
N GLY A 66 -9.35 -0.09 -9.49
CA GLY A 66 -9.37 1.28 -8.96
C GLY A 66 -9.94 1.43 -7.56
N GLU A 67 -10.96 0.64 -7.17
CA GLU A 67 -11.52 0.74 -5.81
C GLU A 67 -10.58 0.27 -4.68
N ASN A 68 -9.53 -0.48 -5.05
CA ASN A 68 -8.49 -0.93 -4.12
C ASN A 68 -7.35 0.08 -3.98
N VAL A 69 -7.29 1.10 -4.84
CA VAL A 69 -6.30 2.18 -4.74
C VAL A 69 -6.70 3.13 -3.61
N THR A 70 -5.82 3.30 -2.64
CA THR A 70 -6.01 4.30 -1.57
C THR A 70 -5.39 5.63 -1.99
N LEU A 71 -4.14 5.60 -2.43
CA LEU A 71 -3.43 6.75 -2.96
C LEU A 71 -2.32 6.29 -3.93
N LEU A 72 -1.85 7.23 -4.74
CA LEU A 72 -0.68 7.04 -5.58
C LEU A 72 0.12 8.35 -5.65
N GLY A 73 1.42 8.25 -5.90
CA GLY A 73 2.30 9.39 -6.04
C GLY A 73 3.50 9.07 -6.94
N GLU A 74 3.92 10.07 -7.71
CA GLU A 74 5.15 10.01 -8.51
C GLU A 74 6.38 9.88 -7.61
N ILE A 75 7.28 8.99 -8.00
CA ILE A 75 8.60 8.85 -7.38
C ILE A 75 9.58 9.71 -8.15
N ASP A 76 10.29 10.57 -7.42
CA ASP A 76 11.44 11.31 -7.93
C ASP A 76 12.61 10.35 -8.15
N LEU A 77 12.98 10.13 -9.41
CA LEU A 77 14.03 9.19 -9.81
C LEU A 77 15.40 9.59 -9.25
N ASP A 78 15.65 10.88 -9.04
CA ASP A 78 16.92 11.36 -8.48
C ASP A 78 17.08 10.98 -7.00
N LYS A 79 15.97 10.62 -6.33
CA LYS A 79 15.94 10.23 -4.91
C LYS A 79 15.58 8.75 -4.70
N ASP A 80 15.34 8.00 -5.77
CA ASP A 80 14.85 6.62 -5.65
C ASP A 80 15.89 5.67 -5.00
N ASP A 81 17.17 5.93 -5.23
CA ASP A 81 18.28 5.21 -4.59
C ASP A 81 18.52 5.63 -3.13
N TYR A 82 17.94 6.75 -2.70
CA TYR A 82 18.10 7.24 -1.34
C TYR A 82 17.17 6.48 -0.39
N ILE A 83 17.77 5.65 0.47
CA ILE A 83 17.07 4.99 1.56
C ILE A 83 17.15 5.91 2.79
N PRO A 84 16.04 6.52 3.24
CA PRO A 84 16.05 7.37 4.42
C PRO A 84 16.29 6.55 5.70
N GLU A 85 17.07 7.09 6.63
CA GLU A 85 17.14 6.54 7.99
C GLU A 85 15.75 6.61 8.66
N PRO A 86 15.34 5.59 9.45
CA PRO A 86 16.10 4.45 9.94
C PRO A 86 16.01 3.18 9.07
N TYR A 87 15.51 3.26 7.83
CA TYR A 87 15.16 2.07 7.05
C TYR A 87 16.39 1.35 6.47
N GLN A 88 16.33 0.01 6.46
CA GLN A 88 17.38 -0.85 5.89
C GLN A 88 16.77 -2.04 5.12
N PRO A 89 17.39 -2.48 4.02
CA PRO A 89 16.93 -3.67 3.30
C PRO A 89 17.23 -4.94 4.12
N ALA A 90 16.31 -5.90 4.09
CA ALA A 90 16.47 -7.20 4.75
C ALA A 90 15.91 -8.35 3.89
N PRO A 91 16.31 -9.61 4.14
CA PRO A 91 15.77 -10.77 3.44
C PRO A 91 14.24 -10.86 3.53
N ILE A 92 13.59 -11.20 2.42
CA ILE A 92 12.11 -11.29 2.30
C ILE A 92 11.52 -12.20 3.39
N GLU A 93 12.16 -13.35 3.66
CA GLU A 93 11.70 -14.31 4.67
C GLU A 93 11.66 -13.68 6.07
N GLN A 94 12.68 -12.90 6.42
CA GLN A 94 12.77 -12.21 7.71
C GLN A 94 11.69 -11.13 7.83
N VAL A 95 11.55 -10.29 6.80
CA VAL A 95 10.55 -9.20 6.79
C VAL A 95 9.14 -9.78 6.86
N PHE A 96 8.84 -10.82 6.09
CA PHE A 96 7.52 -11.47 6.08
C PHE A 96 7.18 -12.12 7.43
N ALA A 97 8.16 -12.79 8.06
CA ALA A 97 7.98 -13.36 9.39
C ALA A 97 7.67 -12.28 10.44
N LEU A 98 8.40 -11.15 10.40
CA LEU A 98 8.18 -10.03 11.31
C LEU A 98 6.83 -9.34 11.06
N GLN A 99 6.44 -9.15 9.78
CA GLN A 99 5.15 -8.58 9.41
C GLN A 99 4.00 -9.40 10.01
N LYS A 100 4.06 -10.72 9.81
CA LYS A 100 3.04 -11.64 10.30
C LYS A 100 2.93 -11.64 11.83
N GLN A 101 4.05 -11.51 12.53
CA GLN A 101 4.07 -11.38 13.98
C GLN A 101 3.40 -10.06 14.43
N GLU A 102 3.78 -8.94 13.83
CA GLU A 102 3.24 -7.61 14.17
C GLU A 102 1.75 -7.49 13.88
N GLU A 103 1.28 -8.01 12.74
CA GLU A 103 -0.15 -8.05 12.40
C GLU A 103 -0.94 -8.92 13.39
N ALA A 104 -0.39 -10.05 13.82
CA ALA A 104 -1.04 -10.91 14.81
C ALA A 104 -1.13 -10.25 16.19
N GLU A 105 -0.09 -9.53 16.61
CA GLU A 105 -0.07 -8.76 17.85
C GLU A 105 -1.04 -7.58 17.80
N ARG A 106 -1.02 -6.82 16.70
CA ARG A 106 -1.94 -5.70 16.45
C ARG A 106 -3.38 -6.17 16.48
N ARG A 107 -3.72 -7.28 15.81
CA ARG A 107 -5.08 -7.84 15.81
C ARG A 107 -5.55 -8.23 17.21
N LYS A 108 -4.67 -8.82 18.05
CA LYS A 108 -4.98 -9.14 19.45
C LYS A 108 -5.22 -7.86 20.27
N LYS A 109 -4.37 -6.84 20.11
CA LYS A 109 -4.48 -5.55 20.80
C LYS A 109 -5.75 -4.82 20.40
N ASP A 110 -6.06 -4.76 19.11
CA ASP A 110 -7.23 -4.08 18.56
C ASP A 110 -8.51 -4.78 19.00
N LYS A 111 -8.56 -6.13 19.02
CA LYS A 111 -9.68 -6.89 19.58
C LYS A 111 -9.91 -6.57 21.07
N ARG A 112 -8.84 -6.52 21.88
CA ARG A 112 -8.94 -6.18 23.31
C ARG A 112 -9.39 -4.73 23.52
N ARG A 113 -8.91 -3.80 22.69
CA ARG A 113 -9.31 -2.39 22.73
C ARG A 113 -10.78 -2.23 22.35
N ALA A 114 -11.21 -2.86 21.27
CA ALA A 114 -12.60 -2.84 20.81
C ALA A 114 -13.56 -3.36 21.88
N GLN A 115 -13.25 -4.51 22.51
CA GLN A 115 -14.06 -5.05 23.61
C GLN A 115 -14.22 -4.09 24.79
N LYS A 116 -13.12 -3.41 25.17
CA LYS A 116 -13.17 -2.41 26.25
C LYS A 116 -14.02 -1.19 25.86
N LEU A 117 -13.84 -0.69 24.64
CA LEU A 117 -14.57 0.46 24.14
C LEU A 117 -16.08 0.17 23.97
N GLN A 118 -16.43 -1.04 23.56
CA GLN A 118 -17.82 -1.48 23.48
C GLN A 118 -18.52 -1.45 24.84
N ALA A 119 -17.82 -1.77 25.93
CA ALA A 119 -18.37 -1.64 27.28
C ALA A 119 -18.68 -0.18 27.68
N TYR A 120 -18.08 0.80 26.99
CA TYR A 120 -18.37 2.23 27.15
C TYR A 120 -19.34 2.78 26.10
N GLY A 121 -19.97 1.91 25.28
CA GLY A 121 -20.94 2.30 24.26
C GLY A 121 -20.35 2.78 22.93
N PHE A 122 -19.05 2.58 22.69
CA PHE A 122 -18.44 2.86 21.40
C PHE A 122 -18.60 1.66 20.45
N GLU A 123 -19.07 1.91 19.23
CA GLU A 123 -19.04 0.92 18.14
C GLU A 123 -17.72 0.97 17.37
N GLY A 124 -17.22 -0.19 16.96
CA GLY A 124 -16.02 -0.27 16.13
C GLY A 124 -16.31 0.09 14.67
N GLU A 125 -15.35 0.72 13.99
CA GLU A 125 -15.47 1.17 12.59
C GLU A 125 -15.71 0.05 11.56
N HIS A 126 -15.59 -1.22 11.93
CA HIS A 126 -15.79 -2.37 11.03
C HIS A 126 -17.24 -2.76 10.78
N ALA A 127 -18.23 -2.00 11.26
CA ALA A 127 -19.64 -2.25 10.93
C ALA A 127 -19.96 -2.02 9.43
N GLY A 128 -19.12 -1.29 8.69
CA GLY A 128 -19.39 -0.89 7.30
C GLY A 128 -18.74 -1.72 6.19
N GLU A 129 -17.69 -2.51 6.46
CA GLU A 129 -17.00 -3.29 5.40
C GLU A 129 -17.52 -4.74 5.25
N ALA A 130 -18.48 -5.16 6.09
CA ALA A 130 -19.11 -6.49 6.02
C ALA A 130 -20.41 -6.53 5.21
N ILE A 131 -20.79 -5.43 4.54
CA ILE A 131 -21.96 -5.38 3.66
C ILE A 131 -21.54 -4.78 2.32
N LEU A 132 -21.01 -5.65 1.44
CA LEU A 132 -21.39 -5.86 0.03
C LEU A 132 -20.45 -6.87 -0.62
#